data_AF-A0A091G1Y4-F1
#
_entry.id   AF-A0A091G1Y4-F1
#
_cell.length_a   1.000
_cell.length_b   1.000
_cell.length_c   1.000
_cell.angle_alpha   90.00
_cell.angle_beta   90.00
_cell.angle_gamma   90.00
#
_symmetry.space_group_name_H-M   'P 1'
#
loop_
_entity.id
_entity.type
_entity.pdbx_description
1 polymer ?
#
loop_
_entity_poly.entity_id
_entity_poly.type
_entity_poly.pdbx_seq_one_letter_code
_entity_poly.pdbx_strand_id
1 'polypeptide(L)'
;MKLIYDRMPAKIDPFGKDNIIAFMPGVLMGTGAPCSGRFSAVTKSPLTGIMDHTSCGGPFGMSLKTAGWDGLLVKGNPGFDSSRHILGILVV
;
A
#
# COMPACT_ATOMS: atom_id res chain seq x y z
N MET A 1 -2.60 0.27 -9.05
CA MET A 1 -3.70 -0.73 -9.11
C MET A 1 -3.31 -2.08 -9.72
N LYS A 2 -2.51 -2.14 -10.80
CA LYS A 2 -2.10 -3.40 -11.46
C LYS A 2 -1.58 -4.48 -10.49
N LEU A 3 -0.66 -4.12 -9.60
CA LEU A 3 -0.08 -5.05 -8.62
C LEU A 3 -1.12 -5.70 -7.71
N ILE A 4 -2.11 -4.94 -7.22
CA ILE A 4 -3.17 -5.50 -6.38
C ILE A 4 -4.10 -6.38 -7.22
N TYR A 5 -4.48 -5.93 -8.42
CA TYR A 5 -5.35 -6.70 -9.30
C TYR A 5 -4.77 -8.08 -9.66
N ASP A 6 -3.46 -8.16 -9.90
CA ASP A 6 -2.80 -9.42 -10.25
C ASP A 6 -2.56 -10.34 -9.05
N ARG A 7 -2.39 -9.77 -7.84
CA ARG A 7 -1.91 -10.51 -6.65
C ARG A 7 -2.98 -10.76 -5.59
N MET A 8 -4.12 -10.08 -5.69
CA MET A 8 -5.22 -10.19 -4.75
C MET A 8 -6.39 -10.94 -5.39
N PRO A 9 -6.86 -12.05 -4.78
CA PRO A 9 -8.03 -12.76 -5.29
C PRO A 9 -9.28 -11.86 -5.29
N ALA A 10 -10.19 -12.13 -6.21
CA ALA A 10 -11.50 -11.49 -6.20
C ALA A 10 -12.31 -11.91 -4.95
N LYS A 11 -13.20 -11.03 -4.49
CA LYS A 11 -14.17 -11.30 -3.40
C LYS A 11 -13.56 -11.74 -2.06
N ILE A 12 -12.33 -11.33 -1.75
CA ILE A 12 -11.70 -11.57 -0.44
C ILE A 12 -12.38 -10.81 0.71
N ASP A 13 -12.20 -11.28 1.94
CA ASP A 13 -12.54 -10.52 3.15
C ASP A 13 -11.55 -9.35 3.35
N PRO A 14 -12.00 -8.09 3.51
CA PRO A 14 -11.13 -6.95 3.82
C PRO A 14 -10.26 -7.12 5.08
N PHE A 15 -10.72 -7.88 6.08
CA PHE A 15 -9.93 -8.21 7.27
C PHE A 15 -9.13 -9.51 7.14
N GLY A 16 -9.33 -10.22 6.03
CA GLY A 16 -8.65 -11.47 5.74
C GLY A 16 -7.18 -11.26 5.39
N LYS A 17 -6.39 -12.30 5.62
CA LYS A 17 -4.95 -12.36 5.28
C LYS A 17 -4.63 -12.08 3.80
N ASP A 18 -5.63 -12.23 2.92
CA ASP A 18 -5.47 -12.04 1.48
C ASP A 18 -5.62 -10.58 1.04
N ASN A 19 -6.09 -9.69 1.92
CA ASN A 19 -6.12 -8.27 1.63
C ASN A 19 -4.70 -7.69 1.63
N ILE A 20 -4.38 -6.94 0.57
CA ILE A 20 -3.09 -6.29 0.39
C ILE A 20 -3.29 -4.79 0.55
N ILE A 21 -2.52 -4.18 1.46
CA ILE A 21 -2.41 -2.73 1.56
C ILE A 21 -1.15 -2.31 0.81
N ALA A 22 -1.30 -1.53 -0.25
CA ALA A 22 -0.19 -1.01 -1.03
C ALA A 22 0.04 0.47 -0.72
N PHE A 23 1.27 0.85 -0.41
CA PHE A 23 1.73 2.23 -0.36
C PHE A 23 2.63 2.52 -1.56
N MET A 24 2.21 3.43 -2.42
CA MET A 24 2.90 3.72 -3.69
C MET A 24 3.16 5.23 -3.80
N PRO A 25 4.42 5.69 -3.67
CA PRO A 25 4.84 7.03 -4.02
C PRO A 25 4.54 7.39 -5.49
N GLY A 26 4.25 8.66 -5.75
CA GLY A 26 4.11 9.15 -7.12
C GLY A 26 5.42 9.03 -7.90
N VAL A 27 5.34 8.76 -9.21
CA VAL A 27 6.53 8.60 -10.07
C VAL A 27 7.40 9.86 -10.11
N LEU A 28 6.77 11.04 -10.07
CA LEU A 28 7.44 12.36 -10.06
C LEU A 28 7.94 12.78 -8.67
N MET A 29 7.76 11.95 -7.65
CA MET A 29 8.28 12.26 -6.33
C MET A 29 9.81 12.27 -6.36
N GLY A 30 10.41 13.33 -5.82
CA GLY A 30 11.87 13.52 -5.79
C GLY A 30 12.46 14.25 -7.00
N THR A 31 11.66 14.57 -8.03
CA THR A 31 12.18 15.24 -9.25
C THR A 31 12.19 16.77 -9.17
N GLY A 32 11.62 17.36 -8.12
CA GLY A 32 11.42 18.80 -8.00
C GLY A 32 10.17 19.32 -8.73
N ALA A 33 9.37 18.45 -9.35
CA ALA A 33 8.09 18.83 -9.93
C ALA A 33 7.14 19.43 -8.87
N PRO A 34 6.42 20.53 -9.18
CA PRO A 34 5.51 21.15 -8.22
C PRO A 34 4.40 20.18 -7.83
N CYS A 35 4.04 20.18 -6.54
CA CYS A 35 2.95 19.36 -5.99
C CYS A 35 3.11 17.83 -6.15
N SER A 36 4.31 17.31 -6.42
CA SER A 36 4.56 15.86 -6.66
C SER A 36 4.85 15.02 -5.40
N GLY A 37 4.92 15.65 -4.22
CA GLY A 37 5.22 14.99 -2.94
C GLY A 37 4.04 14.21 -2.34
N ARG A 38 3.37 13.39 -3.15
CA ARG A 38 2.17 12.63 -2.77
C ARG A 38 2.38 11.13 -2.97
N PHE A 39 1.87 10.33 -2.06
CA PHE A 39 1.78 8.88 -2.20
C PHE A 39 0.34 8.42 -2.05
N SER A 40 0.05 7.21 -2.50
CA SER A 40 -1.26 6.60 -2.35
C SER A 40 -1.21 5.37 -1.47
N ALA A 41 -2.22 5.19 -0.62
CA ALA A 41 -2.54 3.90 -0.03
C ALA A 41 -3.74 3.29 -0.76
N VAL A 42 -3.61 2.03 -1.19
CA VAL A 42 -4.62 1.30 -1.97
C VAL A 42 -4.87 -0.05 -1.32
N THR A 43 -6.15 -0.39 -1.10
CA THR A 43 -6.57 -1.65 -0.47
C THR A 43 -8.02 -1.97 -0.80
N LYS A 44 -8.52 -3.15 -0.43
CA LYS A 44 -9.96 -3.38 -0.34
C LYS A 44 -10.51 -2.74 0.94
N SER A 45 -11.48 -1.85 0.80
CA SER A 45 -12.06 -1.13 1.94
C SER A 45 -12.97 -2.04 2.78
N PRO A 46 -12.82 -2.05 4.12
CA PRO A 46 -13.76 -2.72 5.01
C PRO A 46 -15.10 -1.99 5.13
N LEU A 47 -15.13 -0.68 4.87
CA LEU A 47 -16.35 0.13 4.97
C LEU A 47 -17.27 -0.08 3.77
N THR A 48 -16.71 -0.06 2.56
CA THR A 48 -17.48 -0.08 1.31
C THR A 48 -17.42 -1.43 0.60
N GLY A 49 -16.51 -2.32 0.97
CA GLY A 49 -16.33 -3.64 0.34
C GLY A 49 -15.76 -3.58 -1.08
N ILE A 50 -15.40 -2.41 -1.59
CA ILE A 50 -14.79 -2.19 -2.91
C ILE A 50 -13.34 -1.75 -2.79
N MET A 51 -12.64 -1.64 -3.92
CA MET A 51 -11.30 -1.08 -3.97
C MET A 51 -11.31 0.39 -3.54
N ASP A 52 -10.40 0.75 -2.65
CA ASP A 52 -10.18 2.11 -2.18
C ASP A 52 -8.80 2.61 -2.59
N HIS A 53 -8.72 3.91 -2.84
CA HIS A 53 -7.51 4.63 -3.16
C HIS A 53 -7.53 5.97 -2.44
N THR A 54 -6.52 6.19 -1.61
CA THR A 54 -6.34 7.45 -0.88
C THR A 54 -5.11 8.18 -1.39
N SER A 55 -5.04 9.49 -1.17
CA SER A 55 -3.87 10.31 -1.48
C SER A 55 -3.42 11.05 -0.24
N CYS A 56 -2.16 10.86 0.13
CA CYS A 56 -1.55 11.49 1.29
C CYS A 56 -0.25 12.22 0.88
N GLY A 57 0.03 13.34 1.56
CA GLY A 57 1.29 14.06 1.42
C GLY A 57 2.23 13.76 2.60
N GLY A 58 3.20 14.63 2.81
CA GLY A 58 4.12 14.53 3.94
C GLY A 58 5.36 13.67 3.65
N PRO A 59 6.16 13.36 4.68
CA PRO A 59 7.52 12.85 4.50
C PRO A 59 7.58 11.37 4.09
N PHE A 60 6.56 10.58 4.43
CA PHE A 60 6.60 9.12 4.29
C PHE A 60 6.93 8.64 2.88
N GLY A 61 6.22 9.17 1.87
CA GLY A 61 6.46 8.77 0.48
C GLY A 61 7.90 9.09 0.05
N MET A 62 8.42 10.24 0.47
CA MET A 62 9.79 10.65 0.12
C MET A 62 10.82 9.75 0.79
N SER A 63 10.62 9.43 2.08
CA SER A 63 11.48 8.50 2.82
C SER A 63 11.49 7.10 2.20
N LEU A 64 10.35 6.61 1.73
CA LEU A 64 10.28 5.32 1.04
C LEU A 64 11.08 5.34 -0.27
N LYS A 65 10.96 6.42 -1.04
CA LYS A 65 11.68 6.58 -2.30
C LYS A 65 13.19 6.75 -2.11
N THR A 66 13.62 7.55 -1.14
CA THR A 66 15.06 7.71 -0.83
C THR A 66 15.66 6.47 -0.18
N ALA A 67 14.86 5.59 0.42
CA ALA A 67 15.28 4.26 0.86
C ALA A 67 15.53 3.28 -0.30
N GLY A 68 15.27 3.69 -1.56
CA GLY A 68 15.55 2.90 -2.75
C GLY A 68 14.37 2.06 -3.27
N TRP A 69 13.14 2.40 -2.88
CA TRP A 69 11.96 1.61 -3.17
C TRP A 69 10.87 2.42 -3.88
N ASP A 70 10.17 1.78 -4.81
CA ASP A 70 9.07 2.38 -5.57
C ASP A 70 7.69 2.08 -4.96
N GLY A 71 7.62 1.17 -4.00
CA GLY A 71 6.41 0.92 -3.23
C GLY A 71 6.58 -0.09 -2.10
N LEU A 72 5.52 -0.21 -1.30
CA LEU A 72 5.46 -1.12 -0.17
C LEU A 72 4.12 -1.86 -0.21
N LEU A 73 4.17 -3.17 -0.37
CA LEU A 73 3.00 -4.04 -0.26
C LEU A 73 3.01 -4.74 1.09
N VAL A 74 1.91 -4.61 1.81
CA VAL A 74 1.69 -5.20 3.12
C VAL A 74 0.61 -6.26 3.00
N LYS A 75 0.93 -7.49 3.40
CA LYS A 75 -0.01 -8.63 3.44
C LYS A 75 -0.02 -9.26 4.84
N GLY A 76 -1.16 -9.78 5.27
CA GLY A 76 -1.29 -10.52 6.53
C GLY A 76 -0.67 -11.93 6.47
N ASN A 77 -0.12 -12.41 7.59
CA ASN A 77 0.43 -13.76 7.72
C ASN A 77 -0.55 -14.69 8.47
N PRO A 78 -0.87 -15.91 7.98
CA PRO A 78 -1.80 -16.85 8.61
C PRO A 78 -1.49 -17.35 10.04
N GLY A 79 -0.33 -17.04 10.64
CA GLY A 79 0.06 -17.53 11.96
C GLY A 79 0.27 -16.46 13.04
N PHE A 80 -0.10 -15.22 12.78
CA PHE A 80 0.28 -14.09 13.64
C PHE A 80 -0.96 -13.34 14.16
N ASP A 81 -1.09 -13.23 15.48
CA ASP A 81 -2.13 -12.45 16.14
C ASP A 81 -1.94 -10.96 15.86
N SER A 82 -3.00 -10.33 15.36
CA SER A 82 -3.11 -8.94 14.92
C SER A 82 -2.87 -7.87 16.01
N SER A 83 -2.69 -8.27 17.26
CA SER A 83 -2.56 -7.36 18.39
C SER A 83 -1.23 -6.60 18.45
N ARG A 84 -0.17 -7.00 17.70
CA ARG A 84 1.16 -6.38 17.87
C ARG A 84 1.97 -6.00 16.63
N HIS A 85 1.93 -6.69 15.49
CA HIS A 85 2.82 -6.34 14.36
C HIS A 85 2.30 -6.77 12.98
N ILE A 86 2.55 -5.94 11.97
CA ILE A 86 2.29 -6.21 10.54
C ILE A 86 3.48 -7.01 9.99
N LEU A 87 3.27 -8.21 9.44
CA LEU A 87 4.38 -9.03 8.91
C LEU A 87 4.00 -9.72 7.59
N GLY A 88 4.67 -9.24 6.54
CA GLY A 88 4.48 -9.55 5.13
C GLY A 88 4.78 -8.29 4.32
N ILE A 89 5.99 -7.74 4.49
CA ILE A 89 6.45 -6.54 3.79
C ILE A 89 7.16 -7.00 2.53
N LEU A 90 6.50 -6.83 1.38
CA LEU A 90 7.16 -6.89 0.09
C LEU A 90 7.39 -5.47 -0.37
N VAL A 91 8.66 -5.05 -0.34
CA VAL A 91 9.07 -3.76 -0.87
C VAL A 91 9.31 -3.95 -2.37
N VAL A 92 8.66 -3.13 -3.19
CA VAL A 92 8.71 -3.18 -4.66
C VAL A 92 9.44 -2.00 -5.25
#